data_AF-A0A3M3XB80-F1
#
_entry.id   AF-A0A3M3XB80-F1
#
_cell.length_a   1.000
_cell.length_b   1.000
_cell.length_c   1.000
_cell.angle_alpha   90.00
_cell.angle_beta   90.00
_cell.angle_gamma   90.00
#
_symmetry.space_group_name_H-M   'P 1'
#
loop_
_entity.id
_entity.type
_entity.pdbx_description
1 polymer ?
#
loop_
_entity_poly.entity_id
_entity_poly.type
_entity_poly.pdbx_seq_one_letter_code
_entity_poly.pdbx_strand_id
1 'polypeptide(L)'
;PVHSIYPDSTYQGEGGILLITSFAREFFPSVRFVTNDLIEGFAQREYHGETIFTYKRCLGRFADEFKHGEKINLSDISDAIANNLPYHKFDLDDKNGGLVIRIVADLIESKIVDAIKNELLARNPDVAQMIRSGLVKDIAIQCVDESQINGNVSKRRY
;
A
#
# COMPACT_ATOMS: atom_id res chain seq x y z
N PRO A 1 4.37 14.58 25.61
CA PRO A 1 5.23 14.80 24.40
C PRO A 1 4.59 14.12 23.19
N VAL A 2 4.26 14.88 22.15
CA VAL A 2 3.72 14.29 20.91
C VAL A 2 4.87 13.57 20.22
N HIS A 3 4.81 12.24 20.15
CA HIS A 3 5.78 11.46 19.38
C HIS A 3 5.68 11.87 17.90
N SER A 4 6.82 12.03 17.23
CA SER A 4 6.86 12.24 15.78
C SER A 4 6.12 11.09 15.11
N ILE A 5 5.22 11.40 14.16
CA ILE A 5 4.52 10.40 13.35
C ILE A 5 5.52 9.67 12.43
N TYR A 6 6.68 10.28 12.18
CA TYR A 6 7.78 9.71 11.38
C TYR A 6 9.07 9.74 12.21
N PRO A 7 9.29 8.75 13.10
CA PRO A 7 10.49 8.71 13.93
C PRO A 7 11.76 8.46 13.12
N ASP A 8 11.62 7.80 11.96
CA ASP A 8 12.74 7.36 11.11
C ASP A 8 12.91 8.19 9.82
N SER A 9 12.17 9.30 9.64
CA SER A 9 12.27 10.10 8.41
C SER A 9 13.63 10.83 8.33
N THR A 10 14.35 10.61 7.23
CA THR A 10 15.69 11.21 7.00
C THR A 10 15.69 12.29 5.91
N TYR A 11 14.56 12.59 5.27
CA TYR A 11 14.47 13.58 4.20
C TYR A 11 14.80 15.00 4.71
N GLN A 12 15.75 15.69 4.04
CA GLN A 12 16.26 17.03 4.39
C GLN A 12 16.03 18.09 3.29
N GLY A 13 15.22 17.80 2.27
CA GLY A 13 14.98 18.74 1.17
C GLY A 13 13.88 19.76 1.48
N GLU A 14 13.60 20.65 0.52
CA GLU A 14 12.58 21.71 0.65
C GLU A 14 11.13 21.23 0.46
N GLY A 15 10.93 19.94 0.14
CA GLY A 15 9.61 19.35 0.00
C GLY A 15 8.85 19.26 1.32
N GLY A 16 7.52 19.30 1.24
CA GLY A 16 6.62 19.12 2.39
C GLY A 16 5.61 18.00 2.15
N ILE A 17 5.06 17.45 3.23
CA ILE A 17 3.98 16.47 3.15
C ILE A 17 2.68 17.19 2.79
N LEU A 18 1.97 16.69 1.78
CA LEU A 18 0.66 17.23 1.41
C LEU A 18 -0.39 16.88 2.49
N LEU A 19 -1.09 17.90 2.98
CA LEU A 19 -2.28 17.76 3.81
C LEU A 19 -3.49 18.25 3.02
N ILE A 20 -4.58 17.48 3.10
CA ILE A 20 -5.85 17.85 2.47
C ILE A 20 -6.96 18.05 3.49
N THR A 21 -7.82 19.02 3.21
CA THR A 21 -9.14 19.14 3.82
C THR A 21 -10.16 19.13 2.69
N SER A 22 -11.14 18.24 2.75
CA SER A 22 -12.11 18.03 1.68
C SER A 22 -13.46 17.56 2.21
N PHE A 23 -14.52 18.11 1.64
CA PHE A 23 -15.90 17.72 1.88
C PHE A 23 -16.44 16.74 0.83
N ALA A 24 -15.58 16.19 -0.03
CA ALA A 24 -15.99 15.29 -1.12
C ALA A 24 -16.60 13.96 -0.63
N ARG A 25 -16.46 13.61 0.65
CA ARG A 25 -17.03 12.40 1.26
C ARG A 25 -18.42 12.70 1.84
N GLU A 26 -19.38 11.85 1.54
CA GLU A 26 -20.80 12.04 1.90
C GLU A 26 -21.06 12.09 3.41
N PHE A 27 -20.42 11.21 4.20
CA PHE A 27 -20.73 11.07 5.63
C PHE A 27 -19.66 11.63 6.56
N PHE A 28 -18.40 11.73 6.10
CA PHE A 28 -17.30 12.19 6.95
C PHE A 28 -16.23 12.93 6.14
N PRO A 29 -16.11 14.27 6.26
CA PRO A 29 -15.13 15.05 5.52
C PRO A 29 -13.71 14.65 5.92
N SER A 30 -12.80 14.71 4.96
CA SER A 30 -11.37 14.62 5.26
C SER A 30 -10.94 15.93 5.91
N VAL A 31 -10.48 15.90 7.16
CA VAL A 31 -10.00 17.10 7.88
C VAL A 31 -8.54 16.90 8.25
N ARG A 32 -7.67 17.79 7.76
CA ARG A 32 -6.20 17.71 7.97
C ARG A 32 -5.65 16.31 7.69
N PHE A 33 -6.18 15.66 6.65
CA PHE A 33 -5.77 14.32 6.26
C PHE A 33 -4.36 14.38 5.66
N VAL A 34 -3.42 13.67 6.28
CA VAL A 34 -2.03 13.61 5.85
C VAL A 34 -1.93 12.57 4.74
N THR A 35 -1.59 12.97 3.52
CA THR A 35 -1.55 12.02 2.40
C THR A 35 -0.28 11.17 2.40
N ASN A 36 0.79 11.64 3.04
CA ASN A 36 2.16 11.14 2.95
C ASN A 36 2.84 11.39 1.61
N ASP A 37 2.22 12.11 0.68
CA ASP A 37 2.91 12.56 -0.54
C ASP A 37 3.87 13.70 -0.20
N LEU A 38 5.14 13.51 -0.55
CA LEU A 38 6.17 14.53 -0.44
C LEU A 38 6.15 15.36 -1.73
N ILE A 39 5.73 16.61 -1.63
CA ILE A 39 5.59 17.53 -2.76
C ILE A 39 6.48 18.74 -2.61
N GLU A 40 6.90 19.32 -3.74
CA GLU A 40 7.73 20.53 -3.77
C GLU A 40 7.03 21.67 -4.50
N GLY A 41 7.19 22.89 -3.98
CA GLY A 41 6.66 24.09 -4.61
C GLY A 41 5.14 24.19 -4.57
N PHE A 42 4.51 23.74 -3.48
CA PHE A 42 3.09 23.94 -3.25
C PHE A 42 2.75 25.44 -3.22
N ALA A 43 1.76 25.84 -4.02
CA ALA A 43 1.36 27.23 -4.17
C ALA A 43 -0.12 27.34 -4.46
N GLN A 44 -0.76 28.32 -3.83
CA GLN A 44 -2.08 28.80 -4.19
C GLN A 44 -1.95 29.77 -5.38
N ARG A 45 -2.85 29.67 -6.37
CA ARG A 45 -2.92 30.57 -7.52
C ARG A 45 -4.36 30.95 -7.82
N GLU A 46 -4.55 32.12 -8.40
CA GLU A 46 -5.83 32.51 -9.02
C GLU A 46 -5.82 32.11 -10.49
N TYR A 47 -6.87 31.42 -10.94
CA TYR A 47 -7.05 31.01 -12.32
C TYR A 47 -8.52 31.16 -12.70
N HIS A 48 -8.81 32.03 -13.67
CA HIS A 48 -10.17 32.39 -14.08
C HIS A 48 -11.10 32.84 -12.93
N GLY A 49 -10.55 33.51 -11.91
CA GLY A 49 -11.30 33.98 -10.74
C GLY A 49 -11.60 32.88 -9.71
N GLU A 50 -11.00 31.70 -9.88
CA GLU A 50 -11.02 30.63 -8.89
C GLU A 50 -9.64 30.45 -8.27
N THR A 51 -9.63 30.22 -6.95
CA THR A 51 -8.44 29.79 -6.25
C THR A 51 -8.16 28.31 -6.56
N ILE A 52 -7.01 28.04 -7.17
CA ILE A 52 -6.48 26.69 -7.38
C ILE A 52 -5.23 26.46 -6.54
N PHE A 53 -4.96 25.19 -6.23
CA PHE A 53 -3.75 24.76 -5.54
C PHE A 53 -2.89 23.94 -6.49
N THR A 54 -1.61 24.28 -6.57
CA THR A 54 -0.65 23.68 -7.51
C THR A 54 0.61 23.25 -6.78
N TYR A 55 1.39 22.36 -7.37
CA TYR A 55 2.73 22.02 -6.91
C TYR A 55 3.64 21.78 -8.13
N LYS A 56 4.95 21.92 -7.97
CA LYS A 56 5.91 21.75 -9.08
C LYS A 56 6.16 20.29 -9.42
N ARG A 57 6.36 19.45 -8.40
CA ARG A 57 6.60 18.00 -8.54
C ARG A 57 6.22 17.23 -7.28
N CYS A 58 5.89 15.94 -7.46
CA CYS A 58 5.79 14.97 -6.38
C CYS A 58 7.12 14.20 -6.33
N LEU A 59 7.77 14.20 -5.16
CA LEU A 59 9.07 13.57 -4.91
C LEU A 59 8.94 12.10 -4.47
N GLY A 60 7.74 11.67 -4.09
CA GLY A 60 7.46 10.32 -3.60
C GLY A 60 6.61 10.34 -2.33
N ARG A 61 6.73 9.30 -1.50
CA ARG A 61 6.11 9.25 -0.17
C ARG A 61 7.14 9.61 0.91
N PHE A 62 6.73 10.36 1.93
CA PHE A 62 7.63 10.85 2.99
C PHE A 62 8.04 9.79 4.01
N ALA A 63 7.26 8.72 4.14
CA ALA A 63 7.56 7.59 5.00
C ALA A 63 7.39 6.28 4.24
N ASP A 64 8.09 5.24 4.70
CA ASP A 64 7.90 3.83 4.31
C ASP A 64 6.55 3.29 4.83
N GLU A 65 5.50 4.11 4.76
CA GLU A 65 4.15 3.60 4.90
C GLU A 65 3.87 2.67 3.74
N PHE A 66 3.62 1.42 4.10
CA PHE A 66 3.18 0.33 3.25
C PHE A 66 2.08 0.80 2.29
N LYS A 67 2.44 1.02 1.02
CA LYS A 67 1.50 1.34 -0.07
C LYS A 67 1.66 0.41 -1.27
N HIS A 68 1.71 -0.90 -1.01
CA HIS A 68 1.06 -1.85 -1.91
C HIS A 68 -0.41 -2.10 -1.53
N GLY A 69 -0.80 -1.66 -0.33
CA GLY A 69 -2.14 -1.77 0.24
C GLY A 69 -3.05 -0.55 0.02
N GLU A 70 -2.69 0.43 -0.82
CA GLU A 70 -3.68 1.45 -1.21
C GLU A 70 -4.75 0.91 -2.16
N LYS A 71 -4.64 -0.36 -2.61
CA LYS A 71 -5.71 -1.02 -3.38
C LYS A 71 -5.91 -2.52 -3.16
N ILE A 72 -5.09 -3.25 -2.40
CA ILE A 72 -5.42 -4.62 -1.92
C ILE A 72 -5.35 -4.61 -0.40
N ASN A 73 -6.48 -4.81 0.26
CA ASN A 73 -6.52 -4.79 1.72
C ASN A 73 -5.86 -6.04 2.30
N LEU A 74 -5.22 -5.91 3.47
CA LEU A 74 -4.67 -7.05 4.21
C LEU A 74 -5.74 -8.11 4.51
N SER A 75 -7.00 -7.71 4.69
CA SER A 75 -8.13 -8.63 4.84
C SER A 75 -8.34 -9.49 3.60
N ASP A 76 -8.24 -8.90 2.39
CA ASP A 76 -8.39 -9.65 1.14
C ASP A 76 -7.25 -10.66 0.97
N ILE A 77 -6.02 -10.27 1.36
CA ILE A 77 -4.87 -11.18 1.37
C ILE A 77 -5.07 -12.31 2.37
N SER A 78 -5.51 -11.97 3.59
CA SER A 78 -5.75 -12.97 4.63
C SER A 78 -6.85 -13.95 4.24
N ASP A 79 -7.93 -13.47 3.63
CA ASP A 79 -9.03 -14.30 3.16
C ASP A 79 -8.59 -15.19 1.99
N ALA A 80 -7.88 -14.64 0.99
CA ALA A 80 -7.39 -15.41 -0.15
C ALA A 80 -6.40 -16.50 0.28
N ILE A 81 -5.50 -16.21 1.24
CA ILE A 81 -4.61 -17.22 1.80
C ILE A 81 -5.41 -18.25 2.61
N ALA A 82 -6.35 -17.84 3.46
CA ALA A 82 -7.15 -18.77 4.25
C ALA A 82 -8.00 -19.72 3.38
N ASN A 83 -8.53 -19.24 2.26
CA ASN A 83 -9.36 -20.02 1.33
C ASN A 83 -8.55 -21.05 0.53
N ASN A 84 -7.33 -20.70 0.10
CA ASN A 84 -6.55 -21.52 -0.82
C ASN A 84 -5.41 -22.29 -0.14
N LEU A 85 -4.93 -21.79 1.00
CA LEU A 85 -3.79 -22.34 1.74
C LEU A 85 -3.95 -22.10 3.26
N PRO A 86 -4.94 -22.73 3.89
CA PRO A 86 -5.24 -22.52 5.31
C PRO A 86 -4.07 -22.93 6.22
N TYR A 87 -4.03 -22.34 7.42
CA TYR A 87 -3.07 -22.65 8.49
C TYR A 87 -1.60 -22.28 8.23
N HIS A 88 -1.28 -21.59 7.13
CA HIS A 88 0.08 -21.14 6.86
C HIS A 88 0.34 -19.75 7.44
N LYS A 89 1.53 -19.58 8.04
CA LYS A 89 2.02 -18.26 8.43
C LYS A 89 2.48 -17.52 7.18
N PHE A 90 2.21 -16.23 7.12
CA PHE A 90 2.71 -15.36 6.07
C PHE A 90 3.00 -13.97 6.61
N ASP A 91 3.85 -13.25 5.90
CA ASP A 91 3.98 -11.81 6.00
C ASP A 91 4.10 -11.20 4.59
N LEU A 92 4.30 -9.89 4.54
CA LEU A 92 4.38 -9.13 3.30
C LEU A 92 5.77 -8.50 3.18
N ASP A 93 6.24 -8.36 1.94
CA ASP A 93 7.44 -7.61 1.58
C ASP A 93 7.15 -6.82 0.29
N ASP A 94 7.81 -5.68 0.13
CA ASP A 94 7.64 -4.76 -0.99
C ASP A 94 8.95 -4.09 -1.44
N LYS A 95 10.10 -4.51 -0.89
CA LYS A 95 11.42 -3.91 -1.13
C LYS A 95 11.83 -3.79 -2.60
N ASN A 96 11.21 -4.57 -3.50
CA ASN A 96 11.46 -4.55 -4.94
C ASN A 96 10.37 -3.86 -5.77
N GLY A 97 9.50 -3.05 -5.15
CA GLY A 97 8.47 -2.27 -5.83
C GLY A 97 7.27 -3.08 -6.32
N GLY A 98 7.01 -4.24 -5.72
CA GLY A 98 5.90 -5.14 -6.01
C GLY A 98 5.41 -5.82 -4.73
N LEU A 99 4.13 -6.20 -4.63
CA LEU A 99 3.61 -6.96 -3.49
C LEU A 99 4.21 -8.36 -3.52
N VAL A 100 5.01 -8.70 -2.50
CA VAL A 100 5.49 -10.06 -2.26
C VAL A 100 4.78 -10.62 -1.03
N ILE A 101 3.99 -11.67 -1.24
CA ILE A 101 3.39 -12.46 -0.17
C ILE A 101 4.37 -13.58 0.17
N ARG A 102 5.00 -13.52 1.34
CA ARG A 102 5.96 -14.53 1.79
C ARG A 102 5.26 -15.50 2.72
N ILE A 103 5.25 -16.78 2.37
CA ILE A 103 4.49 -17.82 3.06
C ILE A 103 5.48 -18.85 3.61
N VAL A 104 5.31 -19.24 4.87
CA VAL A 104 6.08 -20.33 5.47
C VAL A 104 5.62 -21.65 4.87
N ALA A 105 6.39 -22.19 3.93
CA ALA A 105 6.15 -23.45 3.26
C ALA A 105 7.43 -23.91 2.55
N ASP A 106 7.62 -25.23 2.40
CA ASP A 106 8.73 -25.77 1.60
C ASP A 106 8.45 -25.60 0.10
N LEU A 107 7.19 -25.81 -0.31
CA LEU A 107 6.73 -25.70 -1.69
C LEU A 107 5.23 -25.43 -1.73
N ILE A 108 4.81 -24.54 -2.62
CA ILE A 108 3.41 -24.29 -2.93
C ILE A 108 3.16 -24.66 -4.40
N GLU A 109 2.14 -25.46 -4.65
CA GLU A 109 1.74 -25.81 -6.02
C GLU A 109 1.39 -24.56 -6.84
N SER A 110 1.80 -24.52 -8.11
CA SER A 110 1.50 -23.40 -9.00
C SER A 110 0.00 -23.08 -9.08
N LYS A 111 -0.86 -24.12 -9.05
CA LYS A 111 -2.32 -23.92 -9.07
C LYS A 111 -2.81 -23.09 -7.87
N ILE A 112 -2.19 -23.24 -6.70
CA ILE A 112 -2.56 -22.52 -5.47
C ILE A 112 -2.07 -21.08 -5.57
N VAL A 113 -0.85 -20.89 -6.08
CA VAL A 113 -0.31 -19.55 -6.38
C VAL A 113 -1.26 -18.79 -7.30
N ASP A 114 -1.67 -19.42 -8.41
CA ASP A 114 -2.57 -18.82 -9.38
C ASP A 114 -3.97 -18.56 -8.79
N ALA A 115 -4.48 -19.47 -7.95
CA ALA A 115 -5.76 -19.29 -7.28
C ALA A 115 -5.76 -18.07 -6.34
N ILE A 116 -4.72 -17.94 -5.50
CA ILE A 116 -4.56 -16.78 -4.60
C ILE A 116 -4.48 -15.48 -5.41
N LYS A 117 -3.64 -15.44 -6.46
CA LYS A 117 -3.53 -14.25 -7.31
C LYS A 117 -4.86 -13.90 -7.98
N ASN A 118 -5.54 -14.87 -8.56
CA ASN A 118 -6.82 -14.65 -9.24
C ASN A 118 -7.89 -14.12 -8.30
N GLU A 119 -7.98 -14.66 -7.08
CA GLU A 119 -8.90 -14.15 -6.06
C GLU A 119 -8.58 -12.70 -5.67
N LEU A 120 -7.30 -12.39 -5.45
CA LEU A 120 -6.86 -11.03 -5.13
C LEU A 120 -7.15 -10.04 -6.26
N LEU A 121 -6.88 -10.39 -7.51
CA LEU A 121 -7.12 -9.52 -8.66
C LEU A 121 -8.61 -9.36 -8.98
N ALA A 122 -9.43 -10.39 -8.72
CA ALA A 122 -10.88 -10.32 -8.88
C ALA A 122 -11.53 -9.37 -7.87
N ARG A 123 -11.04 -9.38 -6.61
CA ARG A 123 -11.50 -8.46 -5.55
C ARG A 123 -11.00 -7.02 -5.76
N ASN A 124 -9.89 -6.85 -6.49
CA ASN A 124 -9.20 -5.56 -6.66
C ASN A 124 -9.01 -5.22 -8.14
N PRO A 125 -10.11 -4.92 -8.88
CA PRO A 125 -10.10 -4.79 -10.35
C PRO A 125 -9.20 -3.67 -10.86
N ASP A 126 -9.08 -2.58 -10.09
CA ASP A 126 -8.17 -1.47 -10.35
C ASP A 126 -6.70 -1.91 -10.35
N VAL A 127 -6.30 -2.74 -9.38
CA VAL A 127 -4.93 -3.27 -9.28
C VAL A 127 -4.66 -4.20 -10.46
N ALA A 128 -5.64 -5.02 -10.79
CA ALA A 128 -5.57 -5.87 -11.96
C ALA A 128 -5.37 -5.05 -13.25
N GLN A 129 -6.02 -3.89 -13.38
CA GLN A 129 -5.80 -2.99 -14.52
C GLN A 129 -4.39 -2.38 -14.51
N MET A 130 -3.90 -1.93 -13.35
CA MET A 130 -2.57 -1.34 -13.20
C MET A 130 -1.43 -2.34 -13.49
N ILE A 131 -1.60 -3.61 -13.09
CA ILE A 131 -0.66 -4.69 -13.43
C ILE A 131 -0.70 -4.96 -14.93
N ARG A 132 -1.90 -5.09 -15.53
CA ARG A 132 -2.04 -5.30 -16.98
C ARG A 132 -1.44 -4.16 -17.81
N SER A 133 -1.49 -2.93 -17.32
CA SER A 133 -0.89 -1.78 -18.00
C SER A 133 0.62 -1.64 -17.78
N GLY A 134 1.23 -2.51 -16.96
CA GLY A 134 2.65 -2.44 -16.60
C GLY A 134 3.01 -1.28 -15.66
N LEU A 135 2.01 -0.63 -15.06
CA LEU A 135 2.22 0.48 -14.14
C LEU A 135 2.72 -0.01 -12.77
N VAL A 136 2.32 -1.22 -12.38
CA VAL A 136 2.73 -1.90 -11.15
C VAL A 136 3.19 -3.31 -11.50
N LYS A 137 4.17 -3.84 -10.76
CA LYS A 137 4.63 -5.23 -10.91
C LYS A 137 3.55 -6.20 -10.48
N ASP A 138 3.58 -7.41 -11.03
CA ASP A 138 2.68 -8.48 -10.63
C ASP A 138 2.88 -8.87 -9.15
N ILE A 139 1.83 -9.46 -8.56
CA ILE A 139 1.88 -10.01 -7.19
C ILE A 139 2.84 -11.20 -7.21
N ALA A 140 3.83 -11.20 -6.34
CA ALA A 140 4.73 -12.34 -6.15
C ALA A 140 4.30 -13.15 -4.92
N ILE A 141 4.40 -14.48 -5.02
CA ILE A 141 4.23 -15.39 -3.89
C ILE A 141 5.55 -16.14 -3.72
N GLN A 142 6.12 -16.07 -2.52
CA GLN A 142 7.43 -16.65 -2.20
C GLN A 142 7.32 -17.61 -1.02
N CYS A 143 7.86 -18.81 -1.18
CA CYS A 143 8.08 -19.74 -0.08
C CYS A 143 9.31 -19.30 0.73
N VAL A 144 9.18 -19.24 2.05
CA VAL A 144 10.24 -18.84 2.97
C VAL A 144 10.30 -19.77 4.18
N ASP A 145 11.45 -19.83 4.83
CA ASP A 145 11.58 -20.50 6.13
C ASP A 145 10.89 -19.69 7.23
N GLU A 146 10.44 -20.35 8.29
CA GLU A 146 9.82 -19.67 9.43
C GLU A 146 10.73 -18.63 10.08
N SER A 147 12.05 -18.84 10.04
CA SER A 147 13.06 -17.92 10.58
C SER A 147 13.20 -16.62 9.78
N GLN A 148 12.62 -16.54 8.58
CA GLN A 148 12.74 -15.40 7.66
C GLN A 148 11.54 -14.44 7.74
N ILE A 149 10.47 -14.82 8.45
CA ILE A 149 9.29 -13.99 8.66
C ILE A 149 9.51 -13.07 9.85
N ASN A 150 9.34 -11.77 9.64
CA ASN A 150 9.53 -10.73 10.66
C ASN A 150 8.21 -10.21 11.23
N GLY A 151 7.08 -10.50 10.58
CA GLY A 151 5.76 -9.97 10.93
C GLY A 151 4.80 -10.99 11.54
N ASN A 152 4.16 -10.66 12.67
CA ASN A 152 2.99 -11.37 13.19
C ASN A 152 1.70 -10.97 12.44
N VAL A 153 1.71 -11.01 11.11
CA VAL A 153 0.55 -10.62 10.28
C VAL A 153 -0.59 -11.66 10.39
N SER A 154 -0.28 -12.88 10.86
CA SER A 154 -1.27 -13.87 11.26
C SER A 154 -1.94 -13.52 12.59
N LYS A 155 -2.79 -12.49 12.62
CA LYS A 155 -3.81 -12.39 13.68
C LYS A 155 -4.94 -13.37 13.35
N ARG A 156 -4.87 -14.55 13.97
CA ARG A 156 -5.99 -15.50 14.05
C ARG A 156 -7.29 -14.74 14.34
N ARG A 157 -8.27 -14.81 13.44
CA ARG A 157 -9.66 -14.51 13.79
C ARG A 157 -10.21 -15.75 14.49
N TYR A 158 -10.61 -15.58 15.76
CA TYR A 158 -11.46 -16.53 16.46
C TYR A 158 -12.88 -16.49 15.90
#